data_AF-A0A210W6R4-F1
#
_entry.id   AF-A0A210W6R4-F1
#
_cell.length_a   1.000
_cell.length_b   1.000
_cell.length_c   1.000
_cell.angle_alpha   90.00
_cell.angle_beta   90.00
_cell.angle_gamma   90.00
#
_symmetry.space_group_name_H-M   'P 1'
#
loop_
_entity.id
_entity.type
_entity.pdbx_description
1 polymer ?
#
loop_
_entity_poly.entity_id
_entity_poly.type
_entity_poly.pdbx_seq_one_letter_code
_entity_poly.pdbx_strand_id
1 'polypeptide(L)'
;MCHGADARGTGPLANKSNPPTPDLTTAAFRKRLHDYPGVIVSSVILRPNGDLIPRTLRENGVKVPPHAWTVKDFRDLNEYFSGLITKK
;
A
#
# COMPACT_ATOMS: atom_id res chain seq x y z
N MET A 1 -7.43 -3.01 -2.12
CA MET A 1 -7.72 -4.47 -2.06
C MET A 1 -7.43 -5.07 -0.69
N CYS A 2 -6.23 -4.88 -0.14
CA CYS A 2 -5.90 -5.39 1.20
C CYS A 2 -6.25 -4.36 2.29
N HIS A 3 -5.81 -3.10 2.13
CA HIS A 3 -5.96 -2.09 3.19
C HIS A 3 -7.34 -1.41 3.27
N GLY A 4 -8.23 -1.64 2.30
CA GLY A 4 -9.52 -0.92 2.22
C GLY A 4 -9.37 0.52 1.73
N ALA A 5 -10.50 1.23 1.62
CA ALA A 5 -10.53 2.64 1.21
C ALA A 5 -10.13 3.60 2.36
N ASP A 6 -10.20 3.11 3.60
CA ASP A 6 -9.82 3.81 4.82
C ASP A 6 -8.37 3.52 5.26
N ALA A 7 -7.64 2.69 4.50
CA ALA A 7 -6.28 2.22 4.78
C ALA A 7 -6.11 1.41 6.08
N ARG A 8 -7.20 0.96 6.71
CA ARG A 8 -7.17 0.29 8.02
C ARG A 8 -7.02 -1.23 7.98
N GLY A 9 -6.82 -1.81 6.81
CA GLY A 9 -6.85 -3.27 6.68
C GLY A 9 -8.29 -3.80 6.62
N THR A 10 -9.21 -3.06 5.99
CA THR A 10 -10.63 -3.45 5.88
C THR A 10 -10.99 -3.98 4.50
N GLY A 11 -10.01 -4.17 3.63
CA GLY A 11 -10.25 -4.63 2.26
C GLY A 11 -10.69 -6.11 2.20
N PRO A 12 -11.30 -6.54 1.07
CA PRO A 12 -11.77 -7.91 0.90
C PRO A 12 -10.69 -8.99 1.04
N LEU A 13 -9.41 -8.62 0.93
CA LEU A 13 -8.27 -9.52 1.12
C LEU A 13 -7.53 -9.33 2.46
N ALA A 14 -8.03 -8.47 3.34
CA ALA A 14 -7.33 -8.09 4.56
C ALA A 14 -6.89 -9.30 5.42
N ASN A 15 -7.83 -10.21 5.63
CA ASN A 15 -7.68 -11.41 6.46
C ASN A 15 -7.12 -12.61 5.69
N LYS A 16 -6.79 -12.44 4.41
CA LYS A 16 -6.22 -13.49 3.55
C LYS A 16 -4.70 -13.43 3.43
N SER A 17 -4.09 -12.40 4.02
CA SER A 17 -2.63 -12.28 4.15
C SER A 17 -2.17 -12.92 5.46
N ASN A 18 -0.95 -13.46 5.49
CA ASN A 18 -0.32 -13.95 6.72
C ASN A 18 1.09 -13.33 6.87
N PRO A 19 1.32 -12.46 7.87
CA PRO A 19 0.35 -11.97 8.85
C PRO A 19 -0.79 -11.14 8.20
N PRO A 20 -1.91 -10.92 8.91
CA PRO A 20 -3.02 -10.11 8.42
C PRO A 20 -2.58 -8.71 7.98
N THR A 21 -3.35 -8.13 7.05
CA THR A 21 -3.05 -6.81 6.50
C THR A 21 -3.06 -5.75 7.60
N PRO A 22 -1.98 -4.97 7.79
CA PRO A 22 -1.90 -4.02 8.89
C PRO A 22 -2.72 -2.75 8.64
N ASP A 23 -3.10 -2.09 9.74
CA ASP A 23 -3.68 -0.75 9.73
C ASP A 23 -2.58 0.31 9.47
N LEU A 24 -2.69 1.05 8.36
CA LEU A 24 -1.74 2.10 7.99
C LEU A 24 -2.06 3.44 8.67
N THR A 25 -3.16 3.55 9.40
CA THR A 25 -3.57 4.75 10.12
C THR A 25 -3.06 4.79 11.55
N THR A 26 -2.24 3.83 11.98
CA THR A 26 -1.64 3.87 13.33
C THR A 26 -0.71 5.06 13.51
N ALA A 27 -0.55 5.53 14.75
CA ALA A 27 0.37 6.63 15.07
C ALA A 27 1.83 6.31 14.68
N ALA A 28 2.24 5.05 14.87
CA ALA A 28 3.57 4.59 14.47
C ALA A 28 3.77 4.66 12.95
N PHE A 29 2.77 4.22 12.16
CA PHE A 29 2.87 4.30 10.70
C PHE A 29 2.83 5.74 10.20
N ARG A 30 1.97 6.60 10.79
CA ARG A 30 1.96 8.05 10.51
C ARG A 30 3.34 8.68 10.67
N LYS A 31 4.01 8.40 11.79
CA LYS A 31 5.39 8.88 12.02
C LYS A 31 6.35 8.37 10.95
N ARG A 32 6.26 7.08 10.60
CA ARG A 32 7.12 6.48 9.58
C ARG A 32 6.90 7.07 8.18
N LEU A 33 5.65 7.33 7.80
CA LEU A 33 5.30 7.98 6.53
C LEU A 33 5.86 9.40 6.47
N HIS A 34 5.77 10.15 7.57
CA HIS A 34 6.35 11.49 7.69
C HIS A 34 7.88 11.47 7.57
N ASP A 35 8.55 10.55 8.28
CA ASP A 35 10.00 10.51 8.34
C ASP A 35 10.63 9.95 7.04
N TYR A 36 9.92 9.07 6.33
CA TYR A 36 10.44 8.35 5.16
C TYR A 36 9.43 8.20 4.01
N PRO A 37 8.84 9.30 3.50
CA PRO A 37 7.75 9.23 2.51
C PRO A 37 8.18 8.53 1.22
N GLY A 38 9.35 8.88 0.69
CA GLY A 38 9.88 8.27 -0.54
C GLY A 38 10.12 6.76 -0.42
N VAL A 39 10.55 6.28 0.75
CA VAL A 39 10.77 4.83 0.99
C VAL A 39 9.43 4.10 1.01
N ILE A 40 8.43 4.65 1.71
CA ILE A 40 7.10 4.04 1.79
C ILE A 40 6.45 3.98 0.40
N VAL A 41 6.42 5.09 -0.32
CA VAL A 41 5.83 5.16 -1.68
C VAL A 41 6.56 4.22 -2.63
N SER A 42 7.89 4.20 -2.60
CA SER A 42 8.68 3.31 -3.46
C SER A 42 8.43 1.85 -3.14
N SER A 43 8.23 1.47 -1.88
CA SER A 43 7.98 0.07 -1.50
C SER A 43 6.66 -0.51 -2.05
N VAL A 44 5.70 0.36 -2.38
CA VAL A 44 4.42 -0.05 -3.01
C VAL A 44 4.65 -0.47 -4.47
N ILE A 45 5.54 0.24 -5.16
CA ILE A 45 5.81 0.08 -6.59
C ILE A 45 6.93 -0.94 -6.81
N LEU A 46 8.03 -0.77 -6.07
CA LEU A 46 9.25 -1.55 -6.11
C LEU A 46 9.26 -2.47 -4.88
N ARG A 47 8.67 -3.65 -5.03
CA ARG A 47 8.65 -4.60 -3.91
C ARG A 47 10.04 -5.21 -3.70
N PRO A 48 10.55 -5.27 -2.46
CA PRO A 48 11.89 -5.77 -2.17
C PRO A 48 12.14 -7.22 -2.62
N ASN A 49 11.08 -8.02 -2.70
CA ASN A 49 11.16 -9.45 -3.04
C ASN A 49 11.16 -9.73 -4.55
N GLY A 50 11.20 -8.70 -5.40
CA GLY A 50 11.28 -8.82 -6.86
C GLY A 50 9.99 -9.29 -7.57
N ASP A 51 9.04 -9.87 -6.84
CA ASP A 51 7.72 -10.18 -7.37
C ASP A 51 6.91 -8.87 -7.52
N LEU A 52 6.21 -8.66 -8.63
CA LEU A 52 5.35 -7.49 -8.84
C LEU A 52 3.89 -7.74 -8.41
N ILE A 53 3.45 -9.00 -8.34
CA ILE A 53 2.08 -9.35 -7.90
C ILE A 53 2.09 -10.12 -6.57
N PRO A 54 1.49 -9.61 -5.48
CA PRO A 54 1.45 -10.35 -4.22
C PRO A 54 0.84 -11.74 -4.37
N ARG A 55 1.44 -12.73 -3.70
CA ARG A 55 0.92 -14.12 -3.66
C ARG A 55 -0.55 -14.15 -3.29
N THR A 56 -0.95 -13.35 -2.29
CA THR A 56 -2.33 -13.18 -1.87
C THR A 56 -3.26 -12.74 -3.00
N LEU A 57 -2.81 -11.90 -3.95
CA LEU A 57 -3.63 -11.55 -5.10
C LEU A 57 -3.79 -12.76 -6.04
N ARG A 58 -2.68 -13.43 -6.36
CA ARG A 58 -2.66 -14.60 -7.26
C ARG A 58 -3.54 -15.74 -6.75
N GLU A 59 -3.38 -16.11 -5.48
CA GLU A 59 -4.14 -17.19 -4.83
C GLU A 59 -5.64 -16.87 -4.71
N ASN A 60 -6.01 -15.60 -4.75
CA ASN A 60 -7.41 -15.16 -4.68
C ASN A 60 -7.98 -14.76 -6.03
N GLY A 61 -7.35 -15.19 -7.14
CA GLY A 61 -7.86 -14.96 -8.49
C GLY A 61 -7.88 -13.50 -8.92
N VAL A 62 -7.17 -12.63 -8.22
CA VAL A 62 -7.13 -11.19 -8.52
C VAL A 62 -6.11 -10.93 -9.62
N LYS A 63 -6.59 -10.30 -10.68
CA LYS A 63 -5.77 -9.84 -11.80
C LYS A 63 -5.62 -8.33 -11.74
N VAL A 64 -4.39 -7.85 -11.71
CA VAL A 64 -4.06 -6.43 -11.82
C VAL A 64 -3.42 -6.22 -13.19
N PRO A 65 -3.90 -5.26 -14.00
CA PRO A 65 -3.26 -4.95 -15.27
C PRO A 65 -1.82 -4.47 -15.05
N PRO A 66 -0.90 -4.75 -16.00
CA PRO A 66 0.40 -4.11 -15.96
C PRO A 66 0.22 -2.58 -16.04
N HIS A 67 0.99 -1.85 -15.23
CA HIS A 67 1.01 -0.39 -15.22
C HIS A 67 2.45 0.10 -15.34
N ALA A 68 2.69 1.02 -16.28
CA ALA A 68 3.98 1.66 -16.45
C ALA A 68 4.07 2.86 -15.51
N TRP A 69 4.75 2.69 -14.39
CA TRP A 69 4.88 3.73 -13.37
C TRP A 69 5.72 4.91 -13.86
N THR A 70 5.17 6.11 -13.71
CA THR A 70 5.82 7.39 -14.03
C THR A 70 6.21 8.14 -12.76
N VAL A 71 7.13 9.10 -12.85
CA VAL A 71 7.49 9.98 -11.71
C VAL A 71 6.25 10.71 -11.14
N LYS A 72 5.27 11.03 -11.99
CA LYS A 72 4.02 11.65 -11.54
C LYS A 72 3.22 10.69 -10.66
N ASP A 73 3.14 9.41 -11.01
CA ASP A 73 2.42 8.42 -10.20
C ASP A 73 3.01 8.29 -8.79
N PHE A 74 4.34 8.40 -8.63
CA PHE A 74 4.97 8.42 -7.31
C PHE A 74 4.52 9.64 -6.49
N ARG A 75 4.44 10.83 -7.12
CA ARG A 75 4.00 12.06 -6.45
C ARG A 75 2.54 11.98 -6.05
N ASP A 76 1.68 11.57 -6.98
CA ASP A 76 0.25 11.40 -6.75
C ASP A 76 0.00 10.38 -5.62
N LEU A 77 0.75 9.28 -5.60
CA LEU A 77 0.65 8.26 -4.55
C LEU A 77 1.09 8.80 -3.19
N ASN A 78 2.16 9.60 -3.15
CA ASN A 78 2.61 10.25 -1.91
C ASN A 78 1.57 11.23 -1.36
N GLU A 79 1.01 12.07 -2.24
CA GLU A 79 -0.05 13.03 -1.89
C GLU A 79 -1.30 12.32 -1.39
N TYR A 80 -1.71 11.24 -2.07
CA TYR A 80 -2.83 10.41 -1.67
C TYR A 80 -2.61 9.77 -0.30
N PHE A 81 -1.46 9.11 -0.07
CA PHE A 81 -1.18 8.46 1.22
C PHE A 81 -1.11 9.47 2.34
N SER A 82 -0.43 10.59 2.13
CA SER A 82 -0.37 11.67 3.13
C SER A 82 -1.78 12.16 3.44
N GLY A 83 -2.56 12.52 2.42
CA GLY A 83 -3.93 12.98 2.60
C GLY A 83 -4.85 11.99 3.29
N LEU A 84 -4.72 10.69 3.02
CA LEU A 84 -5.56 9.66 3.62
C LEU A 84 -5.15 9.30 5.05
N ILE A 85 -3.85 9.18 5.31
CA ILE A 85 -3.31 8.65 6.59
C ILE A 85 -3.08 9.76 7.61
N THR A 86 -2.71 10.96 7.16
CA THR A 86 -2.38 12.09 8.05
C THR A 86 -3.54 13.06 8.25
N LYS A 87 -4.68 12.89 7.56
CA LYS A 87 -5.90 13.61 7.92
C LYS A 87 -6.33 13.21 9.34
N LYS A 88 -6.45 14.21 10.20
CA LYS A 88 -6.98 14.09 11.56
C LYS A 88 -8.49 13.86 11.52
#